data_AF-A0AAV1QLF3-F1
#
_entry.id   AF-A0AAV1QLF3-F1
#
_cell.length_a   1.000
_cell.length_b   1.000
_cell.length_c   1.000
_cell.angle_alpha   90.00
_cell.angle_beta   90.00
_cell.angle_gamma   90.00
#
_symmetry.space_group_name_H-M   'P 1'
#
loop_
_entity.id
_entity.type
_entity.pdbx_description
1 polymer ?
#
loop_
_entity_poly.entity_id
_entity_poly.type
_entity_poly.pdbx_seq_one_letter_code
_entity_poly.pdbx_strand_id
1 'polypeptide(L)'
;SPQRWAILKKHVNITLKSWSETRWESRIKSIEPLRYQADKVREALLEVREKTTDSILKVETHSLAEEIGSFRFQICCVVWHDILSQINTTSKLLQSPNMQIDVAVSLIQKNKQNVISYRATGFKDAQVSAKDMCEQMNTEAVLKQKRLRTTKRHFAYEMPDEPQADAMKRLEVSFFNATVDCSIQSLEECLSVPRGGQKPFWSASQLWPA
;
A
#
# COMPACT_ATOMS: atom_id res chain seq x y z
N SER A 1 25.18 -0.27 -1.23
CA SER A 1 26.41 -0.67 -0.50
C SER A 1 26.20 -2.03 0.14
N PRO A 2 27.16 -2.98 0.00
CA PRO A 2 27.12 -4.31 0.62
C PRO A 2 26.91 -4.28 2.14
N GLN A 3 27.42 -3.25 2.82
CA GLN A 3 27.29 -3.09 4.27
C GLN A 3 25.84 -2.81 4.70
N ARG A 4 25.12 -1.94 3.97
CA ARG A 4 23.70 -1.62 4.26
C ARG A 4 22.82 -2.85 4.07
N TRP A 5 23.10 -3.63 3.04
CA TRP A 5 22.40 -4.88 2.77
C TRP A 5 22.65 -5.94 3.84
N ALA A 6 23.88 -6.03 4.37
CA ALA A 6 24.21 -6.91 5.47
C ALA A 6 23.46 -6.54 6.75
N ILE A 7 23.34 -5.23 7.06
CA ILE A 7 22.55 -4.75 8.21
C ILE A 7 21.08 -5.10 8.02
N LEU A 8 20.51 -4.87 6.83
CA LEU A 8 19.12 -5.20 6.56
C LEU A 8 18.84 -6.70 6.72
N LYS A 9 19.71 -7.57 6.19
CA LYS A 9 19.60 -9.04 6.34
C LYS A 9 19.77 -9.54 7.77
N LYS A 10 20.55 -8.83 8.59
CA LYS A 10 20.72 -9.17 10.00
C LYS A 10 19.40 -9.05 10.77
N HIS A 11 18.59 -8.06 10.42
CA HIS A 11 17.35 -7.75 11.10
C HIS A 11 16.14 -8.41 10.44
N VAL A 12 16.03 -8.31 9.12
CA VAL A 12 14.84 -8.69 8.36
C VAL A 12 15.08 -10.04 7.69
N ASN A 13 14.14 -10.98 7.85
CA ASN A 13 14.20 -12.27 7.17
C ASN A 13 13.71 -12.14 5.72
N ILE A 14 14.49 -11.43 4.91
CA ILE A 14 14.24 -11.25 3.47
C ILE A 14 15.02 -12.28 2.67
N THR A 15 14.28 -13.07 1.89
CA THR A 15 14.88 -13.95 0.88
C THR A 15 15.10 -13.16 -0.40
N LEU A 16 16.35 -13.05 -0.85
CA LEU A 16 16.68 -12.45 -2.14
C LEU A 16 16.20 -13.40 -3.24
N LYS A 17 14.98 -13.20 -3.72
CA LYS A 17 14.49 -13.88 -4.94
C LYS A 17 14.94 -13.09 -6.16
N SER A 18 15.23 -13.81 -7.24
CA SER A 18 15.30 -13.22 -8.58
C SER A 18 14.01 -12.44 -8.85
N TRP A 19 14.11 -11.36 -9.64
CA TRP A 19 12.95 -10.60 -10.10
C TRP A 19 11.89 -11.58 -10.61
N SER A 20 10.72 -11.56 -10.00
CA SER A 20 9.64 -12.47 -10.37
C SER A 20 9.16 -12.10 -11.78
N GLU A 21 8.86 -13.10 -12.61
CA GLU A 21 8.40 -12.86 -13.99
C GLU A 21 7.13 -11.99 -14.02
N THR A 22 6.30 -12.08 -12.97
CA THR A 22 5.10 -11.26 -12.82
C THR A 22 5.35 -10.05 -11.92
N ARG A 23 5.08 -8.86 -12.47
CA ARG A 23 5.32 -7.56 -11.84
C ARG A 23 4.60 -7.38 -10.48
N TRP A 24 3.44 -8.01 -10.29
CA TRP A 24 2.67 -7.96 -9.03
C TRP A 24 3.34 -8.71 -7.89
N GLU A 25 3.97 -9.86 -8.16
CA GLU A 25 4.68 -10.61 -7.14
C GLU A 25 5.86 -9.85 -6.56
N SER A 26 6.59 -9.12 -7.39
CA SER A 26 7.72 -8.30 -6.94
C SER A 26 7.24 -7.19 -5.99
N ARG A 27 6.12 -6.53 -6.33
CA ARG A 27 5.53 -5.48 -5.48
C ARG A 27 5.08 -6.01 -4.12
N ILE A 28 4.44 -7.18 -4.10
CA ILE A 28 4.01 -7.82 -2.84
C ILE A 28 5.21 -8.23 -2.00
N LYS A 29 6.21 -8.87 -2.61
CA LYS A 29 7.44 -9.26 -1.89
C LYS A 29 8.19 -8.06 -1.31
N SER A 30 8.03 -6.87 -1.90
CA SER A 30 8.63 -5.63 -1.40
C SER A 30 7.88 -5.03 -0.21
N ILE A 31 6.55 -5.17 -0.18
CA ILE A 31 5.71 -4.62 0.91
C ILE A 31 5.55 -5.61 2.08
N GLU A 32 5.71 -6.90 1.84
CA GLU A 32 5.55 -7.96 2.84
C GLU A 32 6.46 -7.76 4.08
N PRO A 33 7.75 -7.40 3.96
CA PRO A 33 8.57 -7.05 5.13
C PRO A 33 8.05 -5.83 5.89
N LEU A 34 7.49 -4.84 5.18
CA LEU A 34 6.90 -3.65 5.81
C LEU A 34 5.57 -3.97 6.50
N ARG A 35 4.85 -5.03 6.06
CA ARG A 35 3.59 -5.47 6.66
C ARG A 35 3.78 -6.35 7.90
N TYR A 36 4.83 -7.16 7.95
CA TYR A 36 5.01 -8.19 8.98
C TYR A 36 6.29 -8.05 9.81
N GLN A 37 7.23 -7.22 9.39
CA GLN A 37 8.54 -7.04 10.03
C GLN A 37 8.92 -5.55 10.09
N ALA A 38 7.93 -4.67 10.22
CA ALA A 38 8.11 -3.21 10.21
C ALA A 38 9.06 -2.74 11.32
N ASP A 39 8.96 -3.36 12.50
CA ASP A 39 9.84 -3.22 13.64
C ASP A 39 11.30 -3.46 13.27
N LYS A 40 11.59 -4.60 12.64
CA LYS A 40 12.95 -5.00 12.25
C LYS A 40 13.50 -4.11 11.15
N VAL A 41 12.65 -3.69 10.20
CA VAL A 41 13.05 -2.73 9.15
C VAL A 41 13.42 -1.39 9.78
N ARG A 42 12.63 -0.91 10.75
CA ARG A 42 12.89 0.35 11.47
C ARG A 42 14.18 0.26 12.28
N GLU A 43 14.39 -0.83 13.02
CA GLU A 43 15.64 -1.07 13.76
C GLU A 43 16.87 -1.13 12.85
N ALA A 44 16.75 -1.77 11.68
CA ALA A 44 17.82 -1.80 10.69
C ALA A 44 18.21 -0.39 10.22
N LEU A 45 17.23 0.49 9.99
CA LEU A 45 17.49 1.88 9.59
C LEU A 45 18.17 2.68 10.70
N LEU A 46 17.75 2.47 11.95
CA LEU A 46 18.40 3.09 13.11
C LEU A 46 19.85 2.58 13.27
N GLU A 47 20.12 1.29 13.06
CA GLU A 47 21.50 0.76 13.07
C GLU A 47 22.35 1.35 11.93
N VAL A 48 21.78 1.54 10.73
CA VAL A 48 22.49 2.20 9.63
C VAL A 48 22.84 3.64 9.99
N ARG A 49 21.93 4.37 10.63
CA ARG A 49 22.16 5.75 11.09
C ARG A 49 23.34 5.83 12.06
N GLU A 50 23.40 4.95 13.05
CA GLU A 50 24.47 4.96 14.06
C GLU A 50 25.84 4.60 13.46
N LYS A 51 25.87 3.69 12.48
CA LYS A 51 27.13 3.22 11.85
C LYS A 51 27.68 4.15 10.77
N THR A 52 26.86 5.07 10.27
CA THR A 52 27.23 5.93 9.15
C THR A 52 27.96 7.18 9.65
N THR A 53 28.95 7.67 8.91
CA THR A 53 29.61 8.96 9.18
C THR A 53 29.02 10.11 8.36
N ASP A 54 28.43 9.82 7.20
CA ASP A 54 27.74 10.76 6.33
C ASP A 54 26.47 11.36 6.99
N SER A 55 26.47 12.68 7.13
CA SER A 55 25.37 13.46 7.72
C SER A 55 24.07 13.34 6.91
N ILE A 56 24.16 13.32 5.57
CA ILE A 56 22.98 13.26 4.71
C ILE A 56 22.27 11.94 4.92
N LEU A 57 23.03 10.85 4.84
CA LEU A 57 22.47 9.51 5.02
C LEU A 57 21.90 9.30 6.44
N LYS A 58 22.47 9.92 7.48
CA LYS A 58 21.89 9.90 8.83
C LYS A 58 20.50 10.54 8.87
N VAL A 59 20.34 11.69 8.21
CA VAL A 59 19.05 12.39 8.16
C VAL A 59 18.03 11.58 7.38
N GLU A 60 18.42 11.01 6.22
CA GLU A 60 17.53 10.19 5.38
C GLU A 60 17.10 8.89 6.08
N THR A 61 18.03 8.18 6.71
CA THR A 61 17.72 6.92 7.41
C THR A 61 16.85 7.15 8.63
N HIS A 62 17.09 8.25 9.35
CA HIS A 62 16.24 8.67 10.46
C HIS A 62 14.84 9.05 9.99
N SER A 63 14.71 9.88 8.94
CA SER A 63 13.39 10.29 8.44
C SER A 63 12.58 9.11 7.92
N LEU A 64 13.23 8.14 7.28
CA LEU A 64 12.57 6.91 6.83
C LEU A 64 12.14 6.01 8.00
N ALA A 65 12.97 5.89 9.06
CA ALA A 65 12.61 5.15 10.27
C ALA A 65 11.39 5.78 10.98
N GLU A 66 11.31 7.12 11.00
CA GLU A 66 10.16 7.84 11.54
C GLU A 66 8.90 7.69 10.67
N GLU A 67 9.05 7.72 9.34
CA GLU A 67 7.92 7.48 8.42
C GLU A 67 7.36 6.06 8.58
N ILE A 68 8.23 5.04 8.64
CA ILE A 68 7.82 3.66 8.89
C ILE A 68 7.15 3.54 10.25
N GLY A 69 7.63 4.23 11.27
CA GLY A 69 6.98 4.25 12.59
C GLY A 69 5.62 4.97 12.62
N SER A 70 5.27 5.74 11.58
CA SER A 70 4.07 6.57 11.56
C SER A 70 2.80 5.76 11.34
N PHE A 71 1.75 6.10 12.07
CA PHE A 71 0.45 5.43 11.95
C PHE A 71 -0.16 5.54 10.54
N ARG A 72 0.05 6.69 9.87
CA ARG A 72 -0.38 6.89 8.48
C ARG A 72 0.26 5.86 7.55
N PHE A 73 1.58 5.70 7.63
CA PHE A 73 2.30 4.76 6.79
C PHE A 73 1.84 3.33 7.03
N GLN A 74 1.61 2.97 8.30
CA GLN A 74 1.12 1.63 8.65
C GLN A 74 -0.26 1.33 8.06
N ILE A 75 -1.22 2.26 8.17
CA ILE A 75 -2.53 2.10 7.50
C ILE A 75 -2.35 1.92 6.00
N CYS A 76 -1.54 2.78 5.35
CA CYS A 76 -1.27 2.68 3.93
C CYS A 76 -0.66 1.32 3.54
N CYS A 77 0.30 0.84 4.33
CA CYS A 77 0.99 -0.43 4.10
C CYS A 77 0.04 -1.62 4.19
N VAL A 78 -0.85 -1.64 5.20
CA VAL A 78 -1.87 -2.69 5.34
C VAL A 78 -2.82 -2.68 4.15
N VAL A 79 -3.38 -1.52 3.81
CA VAL A 79 -4.34 -1.39 2.69
C VAL A 79 -3.71 -1.85 1.37
N TRP A 80 -2.49 -1.42 1.08
CA TRP A 80 -1.80 -1.83 -0.14
C TRP A 80 -1.54 -3.33 -0.18
N HIS A 81 -1.06 -3.90 0.93
CA HIS A 81 -0.80 -5.34 1.00
C HIS A 81 -2.10 -6.14 0.78
N ASP A 82 -3.21 -5.76 1.40
CA ASP A 82 -4.47 -6.51 1.34
C ASP A 82 -5.06 -6.52 -0.07
N ILE A 83 -5.04 -5.38 -0.77
CA ILE A 83 -5.49 -5.29 -2.17
C ILE A 83 -4.58 -6.11 -3.09
N LEU A 84 -3.26 -5.93 -2.97
CA LEU A 84 -2.30 -6.60 -3.84
C LEU A 84 -2.33 -8.12 -3.63
N SER A 85 -2.45 -8.58 -2.39
CA SER A 85 -2.52 -10.01 -2.05
C SER A 85 -3.71 -10.71 -2.72
N GLN A 86 -4.89 -10.08 -2.71
CA GLN A 86 -6.07 -10.60 -3.40
C GLN A 86 -5.85 -10.69 -4.92
N ILE A 87 -5.38 -9.60 -5.54
CA ILE A 87 -5.11 -9.55 -6.99
C ILE A 87 -4.08 -10.61 -7.40
N ASN A 88 -3.00 -10.75 -6.65
CA ASN A 88 -1.94 -11.72 -6.95
C ASN A 88 -2.41 -13.17 -6.78
N THR A 89 -3.24 -13.43 -5.77
CA THR A 89 -3.84 -14.76 -5.59
C THR A 89 -4.69 -15.14 -6.80
N THR A 90 -5.57 -14.24 -7.24
CA THR A 90 -6.35 -14.45 -8.47
C THR A 90 -5.45 -14.58 -9.70
N SER A 91 -4.41 -13.73 -9.83
CA SER A 91 -3.47 -13.77 -10.95
C SER A 91 -2.75 -15.11 -11.06
N LYS A 92 -2.29 -15.68 -9.94
CA LYS A 92 -1.65 -17.00 -9.90
C LYS A 92 -2.60 -18.11 -10.30
N LEU A 93 -3.84 -18.08 -9.81
CA LEU A 93 -4.86 -19.04 -10.21
C LEU A 93 -5.09 -18.99 -11.72
N LEU A 94 -5.24 -17.78 -12.28
CA LEU A 94 -5.45 -17.57 -13.72
C LEU A 94 -4.29 -18.03 -14.60
N GLN A 95 -3.07 -18.12 -14.06
CA GLN A 95 -1.90 -18.61 -14.79
C GLN A 95 -1.77 -20.14 -14.79
N SER A 96 -2.72 -20.87 -14.16
CA SER A 96 -2.73 -22.33 -14.20
C SER A 96 -2.85 -22.85 -15.65
N PRO A 97 -2.05 -23.86 -16.06
CA PRO A 97 -2.06 -24.39 -17.42
C PRO A 97 -3.41 -25.00 -17.82
N ASN A 98 -4.20 -25.45 -16.84
CA ASN A 98 -5.52 -26.07 -17.05
C ASN A 98 -6.67 -25.09 -16.76
N MET A 99 -6.43 -23.77 -16.83
CA MET A 99 -7.45 -22.76 -16.52
C MET A 99 -8.53 -22.70 -17.59
N GLN A 100 -9.78 -22.91 -17.19
CA GLN A 100 -10.96 -22.79 -18.05
C GLN A 100 -11.48 -21.34 -18.07
N ILE A 101 -12.04 -20.91 -19.20
CA ILE A 101 -12.43 -19.50 -19.42
C ILE A 101 -13.58 -19.08 -18.51
N ASP A 102 -14.57 -19.94 -18.33
CA ASP A 102 -15.72 -19.75 -17.43
C ASP A 102 -15.26 -19.66 -15.96
N VAL A 103 -14.37 -20.55 -15.54
CA VAL A 103 -13.75 -20.52 -14.20
C VAL A 103 -12.95 -19.24 -14.03
N ALA A 104 -12.17 -18.83 -15.02
CA ALA A 104 -11.41 -17.57 -14.99
C ALA A 104 -12.32 -16.35 -14.81
N VAL A 105 -13.45 -16.28 -15.53
CA VAL A 105 -14.43 -15.19 -15.38
C VAL A 105 -15.01 -15.19 -13.96
N SER A 106 -15.39 -16.36 -13.44
CA SER A 106 -15.93 -16.47 -12.08
C SER A 106 -14.92 -16.02 -11.00
N LEU A 107 -13.63 -16.32 -11.19
CA LEU A 107 -12.56 -15.91 -10.28
C LEU A 107 -12.35 -14.39 -10.28
N ILE A 108 -12.38 -13.75 -11.46
CA ILE A 108 -12.25 -12.29 -11.56
C ILE A 108 -13.48 -11.60 -10.95
N GLN A 109 -14.69 -12.11 -11.20
CA GLN A 109 -15.92 -11.59 -10.59
C GLN A 109 -15.91 -11.74 -9.06
N LYS A 110 -15.48 -12.90 -8.55
CA LYS A 110 -15.31 -13.11 -7.11
C LYS A 110 -14.29 -12.16 -6.52
N ASN A 111 -13.15 -11.96 -7.18
CA ASN A 111 -12.13 -11.02 -6.72
C ASN A 111 -12.67 -9.57 -6.68
N LYS A 112 -13.39 -9.15 -7.72
CA LYS A 112 -14.09 -7.87 -7.73
C LYS A 112 -15.04 -7.72 -6.55
N GLN A 113 -15.86 -8.74 -6.27
CA GLN A 113 -16.78 -8.71 -5.13
C GLN A 113 -16.04 -8.62 -3.79
N ASN A 114 -14.91 -9.30 -3.64
CA ASN A 114 -14.07 -9.20 -2.45
C ASN A 114 -13.54 -7.77 -2.26
N VAL A 115 -13.01 -7.13 -3.32
CA VAL A 115 -12.51 -5.75 -3.24
C VAL A 115 -13.65 -4.75 -2.94
N ILE A 116 -14.85 -4.96 -3.51
CA ILE A 116 -16.04 -4.16 -3.18
C ILE A 116 -16.42 -4.33 -1.70
N SER A 117 -16.41 -5.56 -1.18
CA SER A 117 -16.69 -5.79 0.24
C SER A 117 -15.62 -5.14 1.15
N TYR A 118 -14.35 -5.20 0.73
CA TYR A 118 -13.25 -4.56 1.42
C TYR A 118 -13.41 -3.04 1.48
N ARG A 119 -14.02 -2.41 0.46
CA ARG A 119 -14.36 -0.97 0.51
C ARG A 119 -15.24 -0.58 1.70
N ALA A 120 -16.11 -1.48 2.18
CA ALA A 120 -17.05 -1.18 3.25
C ALA A 120 -16.45 -1.31 4.66
N THR A 121 -15.60 -2.33 4.89
CA THR A 121 -15.06 -2.63 6.23
C THR A 121 -13.55 -2.45 6.35
N GLY A 122 -12.83 -2.57 5.23
CA GLY A 122 -11.38 -2.70 5.18
C GLY A 122 -10.61 -1.53 5.78
N PHE A 123 -11.16 -0.31 5.77
CA PHE A 123 -10.48 0.81 6.41
C PHE A 123 -10.42 0.67 7.92
N LYS A 124 -11.49 0.19 8.56
CA LYS A 124 -11.51 -0.06 10.01
C LYS A 124 -10.59 -1.23 10.36
N ASP A 125 -10.63 -2.29 9.57
CA ASP A 125 -9.77 -3.47 9.75
C ASP A 125 -8.28 -3.10 9.62
N ALA A 126 -7.95 -2.25 8.64
CA ALA A 126 -6.61 -1.72 8.43
C ALA A 126 -6.14 -0.82 9.58
N GLN A 127 -7.03 -0.02 10.18
CA GLN A 127 -6.71 0.78 11.37
C GLN A 127 -6.37 -0.11 12.57
N VAL A 128 -7.14 -1.16 12.82
CA VAL A 128 -6.87 -2.09 13.93
C VAL A 128 -5.52 -2.76 13.72
N SER A 129 -5.28 -3.31 12.52
CA SER A 129 -3.99 -3.91 12.17
C SER A 129 -2.82 -2.94 12.32
N ALA A 130 -2.99 -1.68 11.88
CA ALA A 130 -1.95 -0.67 11.98
C ALA A 130 -1.68 -0.24 13.44
N LYS A 131 -2.68 -0.28 14.33
CA LYS A 131 -2.49 -0.03 15.76
C LYS A 131 -1.62 -1.12 16.38
N ASP A 132 -1.93 -2.38 16.11
CA ASP A 132 -1.15 -3.52 16.61
C ASP A 132 0.32 -3.41 16.15
N MET A 133 0.55 -2.98 14.90
CA MET A 133 1.89 -2.76 14.36
C MET A 133 2.62 -1.59 15.04
N CYS A 134 1.93 -0.48 15.33
CA CYS A 134 2.49 0.63 16.09
C CYS A 134 2.86 0.22 17.52
N GLU A 135 2.00 -0.57 18.18
CA GLU A 135 2.26 -1.11 19.52
C GLU A 135 3.50 -2.01 19.53
N GLN A 136 3.65 -2.91 18.55
CA GLN A 136 4.85 -3.73 18.39
C GLN A 136 6.14 -2.89 18.26
N MET A 137 6.07 -1.72 17.63
CA MET A 137 7.20 -0.82 17.45
C MET A 137 7.38 0.20 18.60
N ASN A 138 6.52 0.17 19.62
CA ASN A 138 6.43 1.21 20.65
C ASN A 138 6.28 2.63 20.06
N THR A 139 5.51 2.79 18.97
CA THR A 139 5.21 4.08 18.36
C THR A 139 3.77 4.52 18.62
N GLU A 140 3.54 5.83 18.67
CA GLU A 140 2.21 6.39 18.92
C GLU A 140 1.31 6.23 17.69
N ALA A 141 0.14 5.59 17.87
CA ALA A 141 -0.85 5.37 16.83
C ALA A 141 -1.74 6.61 16.57
N VAL A 142 -1.13 7.77 16.32
CA VAL A 142 -1.83 9.05 16.11
C VAL A 142 -1.51 9.67 14.76
N LEU A 143 -2.56 10.11 14.05
CA LEU A 143 -2.41 10.89 12.81
C LEU A 143 -2.12 12.35 13.16
N LYS A 144 -0.94 12.85 12.78
CA LYS A 144 -0.61 14.28 12.89
C LYS A 144 -1.54 15.09 11.97
N GLN A 145 -2.41 15.91 12.57
CA GLN A 145 -3.29 16.79 11.81
C GLN A 145 -2.48 17.89 11.12
N LYS A 146 -2.58 17.99 9.79
CA LYS A 146 -1.99 19.13 9.06
C LYS A 146 -2.87 20.36 9.27
N ARG A 147 -2.27 21.47 9.71
CA ARG A 147 -2.93 22.78 9.86
C ARG A 147 -3.68 23.12 8.56
N LEU A 148 -4.98 23.37 8.70
CA LEU A 148 -5.83 23.82 7.59
C LEU A 148 -5.41 25.23 7.17
N ARG A 149 -5.21 25.43 5.87
CA ARG A 149 -4.99 26.77 5.29
C ARG A 149 -6.35 27.40 5.06
N THR A 150 -6.59 28.56 5.66
CA THR A 150 -7.75 29.41 5.35
C THR A 150 -7.39 30.33 4.19
N THR A 151 -8.21 30.30 3.13
CA THR A 151 -8.11 31.25 2.00
C THR A 151 -9.02 32.44 2.29
N LYS A 152 -8.51 33.67 2.16
CA LYS A 152 -9.35 34.88 2.25
C LYS A 152 -10.33 34.90 1.08
N ARG A 153 -11.60 35.21 1.36
CA ARG A 153 -12.65 35.32 0.34
C ARG A 153 -12.87 36.77 -0.07
N HIS A 154 -13.22 36.96 -1.33
CA HIS A 154 -13.59 38.26 -1.88
C HIS A 154 -15.11 38.50 -1.86
N PHE A 155 -15.93 37.43 -1.83
CA PHE A 155 -17.39 37.54 -1.89
C PHE A 155 -18.10 36.72 -0.79
N ALA A 156 -19.20 37.27 -0.28
CA ALA A 156 -19.96 36.70 0.84
C ALA A 156 -20.91 35.54 0.47
N TYR A 157 -21.17 35.31 -0.82
CA TYR A 157 -22.05 34.23 -1.29
C TYR A 157 -21.32 32.91 -1.56
N GLU A 158 -19.98 32.90 -1.49
CA GLU A 158 -19.19 31.69 -1.60
C GLU A 158 -19.40 30.81 -0.36
N MET A 159 -20.07 29.66 -0.52
CA MET A 159 -20.13 28.65 0.54
C MET A 159 -18.71 28.15 0.87
N PRO A 160 -18.40 27.87 2.15
CA PRO A 160 -17.16 27.19 2.48
C PRO A 160 -17.09 25.84 1.79
N ASP A 161 -16.01 25.60 1.05
CA ASP A 161 -15.44 24.25 1.02
C ASP A 161 -15.00 23.96 2.45
N GLU A 162 -15.83 23.24 3.22
CA GLU A 162 -15.47 22.81 4.56
C GLU A 162 -14.28 21.86 4.47
N PRO A 163 -13.08 22.28 4.90
CA PRO A 163 -11.95 21.38 4.89
C PRO A 163 -12.25 20.26 5.89
N GLN A 164 -12.16 18.99 5.46
CA GLN A 164 -12.35 17.85 6.36
C GLN A 164 -11.38 17.96 7.55
N ALA A 165 -11.90 18.34 8.71
CA ALA A 165 -11.11 18.58 9.91
C ALA A 165 -10.45 17.30 10.43
N ASP A 166 -11.13 16.16 10.29
CA ASP A 166 -10.63 14.87 10.72
C ASP A 166 -9.59 14.31 9.74
N ALA A 167 -8.35 14.13 10.23
CA ALA A 167 -7.26 13.54 9.47
C ALA A 167 -7.54 12.07 9.09
N MET A 168 -8.30 11.35 9.92
CA MET A 168 -8.67 9.96 9.65
C MET A 168 -9.65 9.88 8.48
N LYS A 169 -10.74 10.65 8.54
CA LYS A 169 -11.69 10.74 7.42
C LYS A 169 -11.02 11.22 6.13
N ARG A 170 -10.07 12.16 6.23
CA ARG A 170 -9.30 12.61 5.06
C ARG A 170 -8.48 11.48 4.44
N LEU A 171 -7.78 10.70 5.26
CA LEU A 171 -7.02 9.54 4.80
C LEU A 171 -7.94 8.48 4.16
N GLU A 172 -9.11 8.24 4.76
CA GLU A 172 -10.12 7.34 4.22
C GLU A 172 -10.54 7.76 2.81
N VAL A 173 -10.89 9.03 2.63
CA VAL A 173 -11.41 9.52 1.34
C VAL A 173 -10.29 9.68 0.31
N SER A 174 -9.20 10.35 0.66
CA SER A 174 -8.16 10.72 -0.31
C SER A 174 -7.27 9.55 -0.72
N PHE A 175 -7.10 8.56 0.15
CA PHE A 175 -6.20 7.43 -0.09
C PHE A 175 -6.96 6.11 -0.18
N PHE A 176 -7.69 5.72 0.88
CA PHE A 176 -8.29 4.38 0.92
C PHE A 176 -9.36 4.22 -0.17
N ASN A 177 -10.37 5.09 -0.22
CA ASN A 177 -11.43 5.03 -1.22
C ASN A 177 -10.86 5.14 -2.63
N ALA A 178 -9.98 6.11 -2.86
CA ALA A 178 -9.33 6.30 -4.16
C ALA A 178 -8.57 5.05 -4.62
N THR A 179 -7.81 4.40 -3.73
CA THR A 179 -7.02 3.21 -4.06
C THR A 179 -7.90 1.99 -4.33
N VAL A 180 -8.92 1.78 -3.49
CA VAL A 180 -9.87 0.67 -3.64
C VAL A 180 -10.71 0.85 -4.90
N ASP A 181 -11.22 2.06 -5.15
CA ASP A 181 -12.03 2.37 -6.34
C ASP A 181 -11.24 2.17 -7.63
N CYS A 182 -9.98 2.62 -7.65
CA CYS A 182 -9.08 2.40 -8.78
C CYS A 182 -8.85 0.89 -9.05
N SER A 183 -8.75 0.10 -7.97
CA SER A 183 -8.60 -1.36 -8.06
C SER A 183 -9.88 -2.04 -8.58
N ILE A 184 -11.06 -1.57 -8.15
CA ILE A 184 -12.35 -2.06 -8.64
C ILE A 184 -12.49 -1.76 -10.13
N GLN A 185 -12.19 -0.53 -10.56
CA GLN A 185 -12.25 -0.12 -11.96
C GLN A 185 -11.32 -0.99 -12.82
N SER A 186 -10.10 -1.24 -12.36
CA SER A 186 -9.16 -2.12 -13.09
C SER A 186 -9.70 -3.54 -13.27
N LEU A 187 -10.39 -4.08 -12.26
CA LEU A 187 -11.05 -5.39 -12.35
C LEU A 187 -12.25 -5.38 -13.30
N GLU A 188 -12.99 -4.27 -13.37
CA GLU A 188 -14.10 -4.07 -14.32
C GLU A 188 -13.62 -4.01 -15.77
N GLU A 189 -12.56 -3.24 -16.04
CA GLU A 189 -11.96 -3.16 -17.37
C GLU A 189 -11.51 -4.53 -17.86
N CYS A 190 -10.96 -5.38 -16.97
CA CYS A 190 -10.59 -6.74 -17.33
C CYS A 190 -11.77 -7.65 -17.71
N LEU A 191 -12.99 -7.34 -17.23
CA LEU A 191 -14.20 -8.07 -17.59
C LEU A 191 -14.86 -7.52 -18.87
N SER A 192 -14.66 -6.24 -19.21
CA SER A 192 -15.36 -5.57 -20.31
C SER A 192 -14.65 -5.66 -21.67
N VAL A 193 -13.33 -5.92 -21.71
CA VAL A 193 -12.58 -6.05 -22.98
C VAL A 193 -13.00 -7.33 -23.73
N PRO A 194 -13.58 -7.24 -24.95
CA PRO A 194 -13.83 -8.41 -25.80
C PRO A 194 -12.48 -9.02 -26.19
N ARG A 195 -12.24 -10.28 -25.83
CA ARG A 195 -10.96 -10.98 -26.05
C ARG A 195 -10.74 -11.33 -27.53
N GLY A 196 -10.45 -10.31 -28.34
CA GLY A 196 -9.76 -10.46 -29.62
C GLY A 196 -8.26 -10.65 -29.38
N GLY A 197 -7.83 -11.90 -29.15
CA GLY A 197 -6.44 -12.34 -29.37
C GLY A 197 -5.29 -11.79 -28.51
N GLN A 198 -5.51 -10.86 -27.56
CA GLN A 198 -4.44 -10.37 -26.68
C GLN A 198 -4.66 -10.77 -25.22
N LYS A 199 -3.60 -11.29 -24.59
CA LYS A 199 -3.57 -11.68 -23.17
C LYS A 199 -3.96 -10.46 -22.30
N PRO A 200 -4.70 -10.65 -21.18
CA PRO A 200 -5.03 -9.56 -20.27
C PRO A 200 -3.75 -9.12 -19.55
N PHE A 201 -3.05 -8.15 -20.15
CA PHE A 201 -1.82 -7.63 -19.60
C PHE A 201 -2.14 -6.44 -18.71
N TRP A 202 -2.33 -6.73 -17.42
CA TRP A 202 -2.46 -5.74 -16.35
C TRP A 202 -1.28 -4.76 -16.41
N SER A 203 -1.48 -3.57 -16.99
CA SER A 203 -0.44 -2.54 -17.04
C SER A 203 -0.52 -1.66 -15.80
N ALA A 204 0.60 -1.56 -15.08
CA ALA A 204 0.72 -0.74 -13.89
C ALA A 204 0.55 0.77 -14.12
N SER A 205 0.51 1.22 -15.39
CA SER A 205 0.28 2.63 -15.75
C SER A 205 -1.19 3.05 -15.67
N GLN A 206 -2.15 2.12 -15.56
CA GLN A 206 -3.58 2.48 -15.47
C GLN A 206 -4.02 2.83 -14.04
N LEU A 207 -3.22 2.50 -13.02
CA LEU A 207 -3.53 2.70 -11.59
C LEU A 207 -2.73 3.86 -10.96
N TRP A 208 -1.95 4.62 -11.73
CA TRP A 208 -1.13 5.73 -11.22
C TRP A 208 -1.28 6.97 -12.10
N PRO A 209 -1.98 8.02 -11.65
CA PRO A 209 -1.72 9.36 -12.17
C PRO A 209 -0.36 9.81 -11.63
N ALA A 210 0.56 10.14 -12.53
CA ALA A 210 1.82 10.80 -12.19
C ALA A 210 1.59 12.10 -11.42
#